data_AF-A0A7V7B3B3-F1
#
_entry.id   AF-A0A7V7B3B3-F1
#
_cell.length_a   1.000
_cell.length_b   1.000
_cell.length_c   1.000
_cell.angle_alpha   90.00
_cell.angle_beta   90.00
_cell.angle_gamma   90.00
#
_symmetry.space_group_name_H-M   'P 1'
#
loop_
_entity.id
_entity.type
_entity.pdbx_description
1 polymer ?
#
loop_
_entity_poly.entity_id
_entity_poly.type
_entity_poly.pdbx_seq_one_letter_code
_entity_poly.pdbx_strand_id
1 'polypeptide(L)'
;MEKLRESMYQLIVETSTNLPHDVRHAIVEAKAKENAGTRAALSLSTITENIQMADDNISPICQDTGMPTFEIKVPVGVNQIEMKKVIHEAVEQATKDAKLRPNSVDSVCSTIFT
;
A
#
# COMPACT_ATOMS: atom_id res chain seq x y z
N MET A 1 21.14 3.61 -10.77
CA MET A 1 20.15 2.99 -9.86
C MET A 1 19.09 3.95 -9.33
N GLU A 2 19.31 5.27 -9.32
CA GLU A 2 18.32 6.23 -8.80
C GLU A 2 16.94 6.13 -9.44
N LYS A 3 16.86 6.01 -10.77
CA LYS A 3 15.56 5.84 -11.48
C LYS A 3 14.79 4.62 -11.00
N LEU A 4 15.48 3.50 -10.72
CA LEU A 4 14.84 2.32 -10.15
C LEU A 4 14.30 2.62 -8.75
N ARG A 5 15.09 3.29 -7.91
CA ARG A 5 14.67 3.68 -6.54
C ARG A 5 13.41 4.54 -6.58
N GLU A 6 13.39 5.55 -7.45
CA GLU A 6 12.26 6.46 -7.63
C GLU A 6 11.02 5.72 -8.13
N SER A 7 11.16 4.90 -9.18
CA SER A 7 10.05 4.07 -9.68
C SER A 7 9.50 3.12 -8.62
N MET A 8 10.38 2.48 -7.83
CA MET A 8 9.94 1.59 -6.75
C MET A 8 9.25 2.34 -5.62
N TYR A 9 9.76 3.51 -5.24
CA TYR A 9 9.10 4.35 -4.23
C TYR A 9 7.70 4.77 -4.70
N GLN A 10 7.57 5.30 -5.92
CA GLN A 10 6.26 5.70 -6.45
C GLN A 10 5.30 4.51 -6.54
N LEU A 11 5.78 3.33 -6.92
CA LEU A 11 4.97 2.11 -6.94
C LEU A 11 4.45 1.72 -5.54
N ILE A 12 5.31 1.81 -4.52
CA ILE A 12 4.91 1.53 -3.13
C ILE A 12 3.85 2.53 -2.66
N VAL A 13 4.03 3.82 -2.95
CA VAL A 13 3.04 4.86 -2.61
C VAL A 13 1.71 4.56 -3.30
N GLU A 14 1.73 4.40 -4.63
CA GLU A 14 0.53 4.16 -5.43
C GLU A 14 -0.27 2.95 -4.93
N THR A 15 0.41 1.81 -4.70
CA THR A 15 -0.25 0.57 -4.24
C THR A 15 -0.77 0.64 -2.81
N SER A 16 -0.26 1.57 -1.99
CA SER A 16 -0.65 1.71 -0.58
C SER A 16 -1.72 2.79 -0.37
N THR A 17 -1.81 3.76 -1.27
CA THR A 17 -2.70 4.92 -1.14
C THR A 17 -3.81 4.96 -2.18
N ASN A 18 -3.69 4.23 -3.29
CA ASN A 18 -4.68 4.22 -4.36
C ASN A 18 -5.23 2.80 -4.62
N LEU A 19 -6.56 2.68 -4.67
CA LEU A 19 -7.22 1.47 -5.15
C LEU A 19 -7.44 1.54 -6.67
N PRO A 20 -7.24 0.43 -7.39
CA PRO A 20 -7.49 0.39 -8.82
C PRO A 20 -8.98 0.64 -9.12
N HIS A 21 -9.22 1.16 -10.31
CA HIS A 21 -10.54 1.65 -10.75
C HIS A 21 -11.64 0.58 -10.68
N ASP A 22 -11.31 -0.66 -11.05
CA ASP A 22 -12.22 -1.81 -10.98
C ASP A 22 -12.70 -2.09 -9.53
N VAL A 23 -11.80 -2.03 -8.55
CA VAL A 23 -12.14 -2.21 -7.13
C VAL A 23 -13.01 -1.06 -6.64
N ARG A 24 -12.70 0.19 -7.00
CA ARG A 24 -13.52 1.36 -6.65
C ARG A 24 -14.94 1.22 -7.19
N HIS A 25 -15.07 0.82 -8.46
CA HIS A 25 -16.37 0.57 -9.08
C HIS A 25 -17.15 -0.54 -8.36
N ALA A 26 -16.51 -1.65 -8.06
CA ALA A 26 -17.14 -2.76 -7.35
C ALA A 26 -17.67 -2.35 -5.96
N ILE A 27 -16.92 -1.52 -5.22
CA ILE A 27 -17.34 -1.01 -3.90
C ILE A 27 -18.54 -0.08 -4.02
N VAL A 28 -18.54 0.81 -5.01
CA VAL A 28 -19.69 1.72 -5.28
C VAL A 28 -20.94 0.92 -5.64
N GLU A 29 -20.81 -0.08 -6.51
CA GLU A 29 -21.93 -0.97 -6.85
C GLU A 29 -22.43 -1.77 -5.65
N ALA A 30 -21.53 -2.27 -4.80
CA ALA A 30 -21.89 -2.98 -3.58
C ALA A 30 -22.67 -2.07 -2.63
N LYS A 31 -22.21 -0.84 -2.41
CA LYS A 31 -22.91 0.17 -1.59
C LYS A 31 -24.31 0.47 -2.12
N ALA A 32 -24.50 0.53 -3.43
CA ALA A 32 -25.81 0.78 -4.05
C ALA A 32 -26.80 -0.39 -3.90
N LYS A 33 -26.31 -1.62 -3.69
CA LYS A 33 -27.13 -2.83 -3.50
C LYS A 33 -27.58 -3.02 -2.04
N GLU A 34 -26.99 -2.29 -1.10
CA GLU A 34 -27.33 -2.41 0.32
C GLU A 34 -28.66 -1.73 0.66
N ASN A 35 -29.42 -2.35 1.56
CA ASN A 35 -30.64 -1.76 2.10
C ASN A 35 -30.28 -0.61 3.05
N ALA A 36 -30.89 0.57 2.82
CA ALA A 36 -30.69 1.74 3.65
C ALA A 36 -31.00 1.47 5.13
N GLY A 37 -30.18 2.03 6.03
CA GLY A 37 -30.35 1.88 7.48
C GLY A 37 -29.84 0.55 8.06
N THR A 38 -29.27 -0.34 7.25
CA THR A 38 -28.62 -1.55 7.75
C THR A 38 -27.20 -1.28 8.24
N ARG A 39 -26.68 -2.17 9.09
CA ARG A 39 -25.26 -2.14 9.49
C ARG A 39 -24.32 -2.31 8.30
N ALA A 40 -24.72 -3.09 7.29
CA ALA A 40 -23.92 -3.30 6.09
C ALA A 40 -23.79 -2.00 5.27
N ALA A 41 -24.90 -1.27 5.08
CA ALA A 41 -24.88 0.05 4.45
C ALA A 41 -23.96 1.05 5.17
N LEU A 42 -23.99 1.06 6.51
CA LEU A 42 -23.11 1.91 7.32
C LEU A 42 -21.63 1.52 7.17
N SER A 43 -21.31 0.23 7.23
CA SER A 43 -19.93 -0.22 7.04
C SER A 43 -19.39 0.15 5.66
N LEU A 44 -20.18 -0.07 4.60
CA LEU A 44 -19.79 0.26 3.24
C LEU A 44 -19.69 1.77 2.99
N SER A 45 -20.53 2.60 3.64
CA SER A 45 -20.37 4.06 3.56
C SER A 45 -19.04 4.50 4.17
N THR A 46 -18.70 4.00 5.36
CA THR A 46 -17.42 4.30 6.03
C THR A 46 -16.22 3.85 5.21
N ILE A 47 -16.27 2.65 4.62
CA ILE A 47 -15.20 2.16 3.74
C ILE A 47 -15.02 3.08 2.52
N THR A 48 -16.12 3.48 1.87
CA THR A 48 -16.07 4.35 0.69
C THR A 48 -15.52 5.74 1.05
N GLU A 49 -15.92 6.29 2.20
CA GLU A 49 -15.40 7.57 2.71
C GLU A 49 -13.90 7.49 3.02
N ASN A 50 -13.45 6.41 3.66
CA ASN A 50 -12.03 6.19 3.94
C ASN A 50 -11.19 6.08 2.66
N ILE A 51 -11.70 5.39 1.63
CA ILE A 51 -11.03 5.27 0.34
C ILE A 51 -10.85 6.64 -0.32
N GLN A 52 -11.88 7.49 -0.29
CA GLN A 52 -11.79 8.84 -0.84
C GLN A 52 -10.79 9.70 -0.06
N MET A 53 -10.84 9.66 1.27
CA MET A 53 -9.90 10.41 2.11
C MET A 53 -8.45 9.94 1.92
N ALA A 54 -8.22 8.65 1.72
CA ALA A 54 -6.90 8.09 1.47
C ALA A 54 -6.30 8.59 0.15
N ASP A 55 -7.14 8.67 -0.89
CA ASP A 55 -6.77 9.17 -2.22
C ASP A 55 -6.41 10.66 -2.16
N ASP A 56 -7.29 11.49 -1.58
CA ASP A 56 -7.10 12.94 -1.51
C ASP A 56 -5.86 13.34 -0.69
N ASN A 57 -5.55 12.58 0.36
CA ASN A 57 -4.43 12.88 1.27
C ASN A 57 -3.16 12.06 0.97
N ILE A 58 -3.16 11.23 -0.07
CA ILE A 58 -2.07 10.28 -0.40
C ILE A 58 -1.62 9.55 0.87
N SER A 59 -2.60 8.96 1.56
CA SER A 59 -2.44 8.32 2.86
C SER A 59 -2.80 6.84 2.76
N PRO A 60 -2.27 5.97 3.64
CA PRO A 60 -2.60 4.56 3.62
C PRO A 60 -4.11 4.31 3.66
N ILE A 61 -4.62 3.46 2.76
CA ILE A 61 -6.06 3.11 2.69
C ILE A 61 -6.50 2.35 3.95
N CYS A 62 -5.58 1.57 4.54
CA CYS A 62 -5.79 0.79 5.76
C CYS A 62 -4.72 1.14 6.80
N GLN A 63 -5.05 0.95 8.08
CA GLN A 63 -4.08 1.06 9.18
C GLN A 63 -2.95 0.04 9.04
N ASP A 64 -3.25 -1.16 8.55
CA ASP A 64 -2.26 -2.18 8.24
C ASP A 64 -1.89 -2.08 6.76
N THR A 65 -0.65 -1.68 6.47
CA THR A 65 -0.10 -1.59 5.11
C THR A 65 0.46 -2.92 4.60
N GLY A 66 0.26 -4.00 5.34
CA GLY A 66 0.63 -5.36 4.94
C GLY A 66 2.14 -5.59 4.88
N MET A 67 2.51 -6.66 4.16
CA MET A 67 3.90 -7.08 3.95
C MET A 67 4.30 -6.84 2.48
N PRO A 68 5.16 -5.84 2.18
CA PRO A 68 5.62 -5.58 0.83
C PRO A 68 6.25 -6.82 0.20
N THR A 69 5.63 -7.31 -0.88
CA THR A 69 6.06 -8.52 -1.59
C THR A 69 6.35 -8.15 -3.04
N PHE A 70 7.56 -8.43 -3.49
CA PHE A 70 8.02 -8.05 -4.83
C PHE A 70 8.32 -9.30 -5.66
N GLU A 71 7.62 -9.44 -6.77
CA GLU A 71 7.94 -10.42 -7.81
C GLU A 71 8.64 -9.68 -8.96
N ILE A 72 9.91 -10.03 -9.23
CA ILE A 72 10.75 -9.28 -10.16
C ILE A 72 11.34 -10.22 -11.19
N LYS A 73 11.02 -9.97 -12.45
CA LYS A 73 11.66 -10.63 -13.59
C LYS A 73 12.88 -9.83 -14.02
N VAL A 74 14.08 -10.38 -13.80
CA VAL A 74 15.35 -9.69 -14.07
C VAL A 74 15.99 -10.23 -15.36
N PRO A 75 16.38 -9.36 -16.31
CA PRO A 75 17.07 -9.80 -17.52
C PRO A 75 18.52 -10.22 -17.23
N VAL A 76 19.11 -10.98 -18.15
CA VAL A 76 20.50 -11.44 -18.04
C VAL A 76 21.46 -10.24 -17.99
N GLY A 77 22.44 -10.29 -17.08
CA GLY A 77 23.46 -9.25 -16.93
C GLY A 77 23.11 -8.12 -15.96
N VAL A 78 21.93 -8.13 -15.35
CA VAL A 78 21.54 -7.14 -14.33
C VAL A 78 21.83 -7.64 -12.91
N ASN A 79 22.38 -6.76 -12.08
CA ASN A 79 22.77 -7.07 -10.70
C ASN A 79 21.58 -7.09 -9.74
N GLN A 80 21.06 -8.28 -9.47
CA GLN A 80 19.94 -8.50 -8.56
C GLN A 80 20.22 -8.10 -7.11
N ILE A 81 21.48 -8.19 -6.66
CA ILE A 81 21.87 -7.82 -5.30
C ILE A 81 21.73 -6.31 -5.11
N GLU A 82 22.17 -5.54 -6.10
CA GLU A 82 22.06 -4.08 -6.09
C GLU A 82 20.58 -3.64 -6.23
N MET A 83 19.80 -4.30 -7.09
CA MET A 83 18.36 -4.06 -7.18
C MET A 83 17.65 -4.29 -5.85
N LYS A 84 17.97 -5.40 -5.16
CA LYS A 84 17.39 -5.70 -3.86
C LYS A 84 17.66 -4.58 -2.86
N LYS A 85 18.91 -4.11 -2.76
CA LYS A 85 19.28 -2.98 -1.87
C LYS A 85 18.45 -1.73 -2.16
N VAL A 86 18.33 -1.37 -3.43
CA VAL A 86 17.54 -0.20 -3.87
C VAL A 86 16.07 -0.32 -3.49
N ILE A 87 15.50 -1.53 -3.56
CA ILE A 87 14.11 -1.76 -3.14
C ILE A 87 13.97 -1.60 -1.64
N HIS A 88 14.88 -2.15 -0.84
CA HIS A 88 14.88 -1.95 0.61
C HIS A 88 14.97 -0.46 0.98
N GLU A 89 15.83 0.31 0.32
CA GLU A 89 15.94 1.76 0.52
C GLU A 89 14.63 2.50 0.16
N ALA A 90 13.94 2.08 -0.90
CA ALA A 90 12.65 2.65 -1.28
C ALA A 90 11.55 2.34 -0.25
N VAL A 91 11.52 1.11 0.29
CA VAL A 91 10.58 0.72 1.35
C VAL A 91 10.86 1.49 2.63
N GLU A 92 12.13 1.60 3.04
CA GLU A 92 12.53 2.38 4.23
C GLU A 92 12.11 3.85 4.10
N GLN A 93 12.32 4.44 2.91
CA GLN A 93 11.88 5.82 2.63
C GLN A 93 10.36 5.95 2.68
N ALA A 94 9.61 5.02 2.09
CA ALA A 94 8.15 5.04 2.13
C ALA A 94 7.60 4.94 3.57
N THR A 95 8.22 4.14 4.44
CA THR A 95 7.89 4.12 5.87
C THR A 95 8.20 5.45 6.55
N LYS A 96 9.39 6.03 6.30
CA LYS A 96 9.77 7.34 6.86
C LYS A 96 8.79 8.45 6.47
N ASP A 97 8.30 8.40 5.24
CA ASP A 97 7.32 9.35 4.70
C ASP A 97 5.86 9.02 5.10
N ALA A 98 5.67 8.10 6.05
CA ALA A 98 4.38 7.63 6.56
C ALA A 98 3.44 7.05 5.49
N LYS A 99 4.00 6.56 4.38
CA LYS A 99 3.25 5.85 3.32
C LYS A 99 3.07 4.38 3.65
N LEU A 100 3.96 3.84 4.46
CA LEU A 100 3.86 2.52 5.07
C LEU A 100 3.86 2.64 6.59
N ARG A 101 3.18 1.72 7.27
CA ARG A 101 3.28 1.55 8.70
C ARG A 101 4.35 0.50 9.01
N PRO A 102 5.27 0.73 9.97
CA PRO A 102 6.20 -0.29 10.40
C PRO A 102 5.43 -1.37 11.15
N ASN A 103 5.26 -2.54 10.50
CA ASN A 103 4.46 -3.65 11.01
C ASN A 103 5.30 -4.93 11.22
N SER A 104 6.60 -4.91 10.92
CA SER A 104 7.52 -6.03 11.15
C SER A 104 7.97 -6.06 12.62
N VAL A 105 8.05 -7.24 13.23
CA VAL A 105 8.48 -7.41 14.64
C VAL A 105 9.71 -8.31 14.71
N ASP A 106 10.76 -7.85 15.38
CA ASP A 106 11.92 -8.66 15.73
C ASP A 106 11.51 -9.62 16.86
N SER A 107 11.60 -10.94 16.62
CA SER A 107 11.13 -11.94 17.58
C SER A 107 12.01 -12.09 18.82
N VAL A 108 13.26 -11.60 18.79
CA VAL A 108 14.21 -11.67 19.91
C VAL A 108 14.07 -10.44 20.80
N CYS A 109 13.98 -9.25 20.19
CA CYS A 109 13.97 -7.98 20.91
C CYS A 109 12.57 -7.35 21.03
N SER A 110 11.56 -7.90 20.34
CA SER A 110 10.21 -7.32 20.23
C SER A 110 10.18 -5.89 19.66
N THR A 111 11.22 -5.51 18.89
CA THR A 111 11.31 -4.19 18.27
C THR A 111 10.51 -4.16 16.97
N ILE A 112 9.75 -3.09 16.76
CA ILE A 112 8.96 -2.86 15.53
C ILE A 112 9.84 -2.15 14.49
N PHE A 113 9.85 -2.66 13.26
CA PHE A 113 10.63 -2.12 12.14
C PHE A 113 9.92 -2.30 10.79
N THR A 114 10.59 -1.90 9.71
CA THR A 114 10.19 -2.12 8.31
C THR A 114 11.16 -3.07 7.65
#